data_AF-A0A5S3QFV1-F1
#
_entry.id   AF-A0A5S3QFV1-F1
#
_cell.length_a   1.000
_cell.length_b   1.000
_cell.length_c   1.000
_cell.angle_alpha   90.00
_cell.angle_beta   90.00
_cell.angle_gamma   90.00
#
_symmetry.space_group_name_H-M   'P 1'
#
loop_
_entity.id
_entity.type
_entity.pdbx_description
1 polymer ?
#
loop_
_entity_poly.entity_id
_entity_poly.type
_entity_poly.pdbx_seq_one_letter_code
_entity_poly.pdbx_strand_id
1 'polypeptide(L)'
;MGKMSFFTGIGLIALSGILFTLERFIAVFQYASESFPVKLNGSGSYPGEPSMPGVFDNFFVGLLLVMGITLFVFGLFKVITKAK
;
A
#
# COMPACT_ATOMS: atom_id res chain seq x y z
N MET A 1 10.36 24.72 5.62
CA MET A 1 10.96 23.36 5.59
C MET A 1 10.25 22.35 6.48
N GLY A 2 10.20 22.49 7.82
CA GLY A 2 9.59 21.44 8.69
C GLY A 2 8.14 21.08 8.37
N LYS A 3 7.29 22.10 8.18
CA LYS A 3 5.88 21.91 7.75
C LYS A 3 5.77 21.20 6.40
N MET A 4 6.62 21.56 5.43
CA MET A 4 6.63 20.95 4.10
C MET A 4 7.02 19.47 4.18
N SER A 5 8.11 19.12 4.88
CA SER A 5 8.51 17.72 5.09
C SER A 5 7.43 16.90 5.79
N PHE A 6 6.72 17.50 6.76
CA PHE A 6 5.61 16.86 7.46
C PHE A 6 4.45 16.51 6.51
N PHE A 7 3.95 17.48 5.73
CA PHE A 7 2.85 17.25 4.80
C PHE A 7 3.26 16.32 3.65
N THR A 8 4.48 16.44 3.12
CA THR A 8 5.00 15.51 2.12
C THR A 8 5.11 14.09 2.68
N GLY A 9 5.56 13.93 3.93
CA GLY A 9 5.61 12.63 4.60
C GLY A 9 4.24 11.96 4.69
N ILE A 10 3.21 12.70 5.13
CA ILE A 10 1.82 12.21 5.16
C ILE A 10 1.35 11.82 3.75
N GLY A 11 1.62 12.67 2.75
CA GLY A 11 1.25 12.40 1.37
C GLY A 11 1.84 11.10 0.83
N LEU A 12 3.12 10.84 1.09
CA LEU A 12 3.79 9.60 0.67
C LEU A 12 3.26 8.36 1.41
N ILE A 13 2.97 8.47 2.71
CA ILE A 13 2.34 7.38 3.47
C ILE A 13 0.95 7.08 2.92
N ALA A 14 0.14 8.10 2.65
CA ALA A 14 -1.19 7.94 2.08
C ALA A 14 -1.14 7.31 0.68
N LEU A 15 -0.22 7.78 -0.18
CA LEU A 15 -0.03 7.21 -1.52
C LEU A 15 0.38 5.74 -1.47
N SER A 16 1.31 5.39 -0.58
CA SER A 16 1.71 4.00 -0.32
C SER A 16 0.50 3.13 0.10
N GLY A 17 -0.33 3.62 1.03
CA GLY A 17 -1.54 2.92 1.46
C GLY A 17 -2.58 2.74 0.35
N ILE A 18 -2.76 3.74 -0.51
CA ILE A 18 -3.65 3.66 -1.69
C ILE A 18 -3.14 2.60 -2.65
N LEU A 19 -1.84 2.62 -2.99
CA LEU A 19 -1.23 1.63 -3.88
C LEU A 19 -1.40 0.22 -3.32
N PHE A 20 -1.05 0.00 -2.05
CA PHE A 20 -1.22 -1.30 -1.39
C PHE A 20 -2.66 -1.80 -1.42
N THR A 21 -3.64 -0.91 -1.20
CA THR A 21 -5.06 -1.26 -1.23
C THR A 21 -5.51 -1.64 -2.64
N LEU A 22 -5.06 -0.90 -3.66
CA LEU A 22 -5.36 -1.19 -5.06
C LEU A 22 -4.80 -2.55 -5.48
N GLU A 23 -3.57 -2.89 -5.09
CA GLU A 23 -2.97 -4.18 -5.40
C GLU A 23 -3.77 -5.35 -4.82
N ARG A 24 -4.18 -5.24 -3.56
CA ARG A 24 -5.02 -6.26 -2.93
C ARG A 24 -6.40 -6.35 -3.57
N PHE A 25 -6.96 -5.22 -3.99
CA PHE A 25 -8.23 -5.20 -4.72
C PHE A 25 -8.10 -5.94 -6.07
N ILE A 26 -7.02 -5.68 -6.82
CA ILE A 26 -6.73 -6.37 -8.08
C ILE A 26 -6.55 -7.88 -7.85
N ALA A 27 -5.81 -8.28 -6.82
CA ALA A 27 -5.61 -9.69 -6.48
C ALA A 27 -6.94 -10.43 -6.19
N VAL A 28 -7.85 -9.78 -5.45
CA VAL A 28 -9.20 -10.33 -5.21
C VAL A 28 -10.02 -10.42 -6.49
N PHE A 29 -9.93 -9.39 -7.35
CA PHE A 29 -10.63 -9.39 -8.63
C PHE A 29 -10.13 -10.50 -9.56
N GLN A 30 -8.82 -10.70 -9.66
CA GLN A 30 -8.21 -11.79 -10.41
C GLN A 30 -8.67 -13.15 -9.89
N TYR A 31 -8.58 -13.36 -8.57
CA TYR A 31 -9.07 -14.57 -7.93
C TYR A 31 -10.54 -14.87 -8.25
N ALA A 32 -11.41 -13.85 -8.19
CA ALA A 32 -12.80 -14.01 -8.57
C ALA A 32 -12.94 -14.39 -10.05
N SER A 33 -12.22 -13.70 -10.94
CA SER A 33 -12.26 -13.97 -12.39
C SER A 33 -11.81 -15.39 -12.76
N GLU A 34 -10.87 -15.98 -12.02
CA GLU A 34 -10.39 -17.35 -12.24
C GLU A 34 -11.32 -18.39 -11.59
N SER A 35 -11.88 -18.09 -10.42
CA SER A 35 -12.70 -19.03 -9.65
C SER A 35 -14.13 -19.15 -10.18
N PHE A 36 -14.73 -18.07 -10.65
CA PHE A 36 -16.14 -18.07 -11.11
C PHE A 36 -16.39 -18.99 -12.32
N PRO A 37 -15.59 -18.94 -13.41
CA PRO A 37 -15.80 -19.80 -14.58
C PRO A 37 -15.62 -21.28 -14.27
N VAL A 38 -14.67 -21.63 -13.41
CA VAL A 38 -14.40 -23.02 -13.00
C VAL A 38 -15.55 -23.56 -12.15
N LYS A 39 -16.09 -22.75 -11.22
CA LYS A 39 -17.28 -23.12 -10.44
C LYS A 39 -18.52 -23.31 -11.30
N LEU A 40 -18.67 -22.56 -12.39
CA LEU A 40 -19.80 -22.68 -13.32
C LEU A 40 -19.66 -23.90 -14.26
N ASN A 41 -18.45 -24.25 -14.70
CA ASN A 41 -18.21 -25.38 -15.61
C ASN A 41 -18.05 -26.73 -14.91
N GLY A 42 -18.01 -26.78 -13.57
CA GLY A 42 -17.99 -28.01 -12.77
C GLY A 42 -16.72 -28.86 -12.92
N SER A 43 -15.71 -28.39 -13.65
CA SER A 43 -14.43 -29.06 -13.85
C SER A 43 -13.30 -28.05 -13.92
N GLY A 44 -12.23 -28.30 -13.15
CA GLY A 44 -11.04 -27.46 -13.06
C GLY A 44 -10.54 -27.28 -11.63
N SER A 45 -9.26 -26.93 -11.49
CA SER A 45 -8.65 -26.55 -10.22
C SER A 45 -8.56 -25.03 -10.16
N TYR A 46 -9.02 -24.43 -9.06
CA TYR A 46 -8.88 -23.00 -8.79
C TYR A 46 -8.17 -22.82 -7.45
N PRO A 47 -7.44 -21.72 -7.25
CA PRO A 47 -6.82 -21.42 -5.97
C PRO A 47 -7.89 -21.40 -4.86
N GLY A 48 -7.57 -21.91 -3.67
CA GLY A 48 -8.48 -21.87 -2.52
C GLY A 48 -8.57 -20.48 -1.87
N GLU A 49 -7.57 -19.64 -2.13
CA GLU A 49 -7.43 -18.30 -1.55
C GLU A 49 -6.77 -17.34 -2.55
N PRO A 50 -7.13 -16.04 -2.50
CA PRO A 50 -6.46 -15.03 -3.31
C PRO A 50 -5.00 -14.84 -2.84
N SER A 51 -4.06 -14.76 -3.79
CA SER A 51 -2.67 -14.40 -3.50
C SER A 51 -2.57 -12.92 -3.14
N MET A 52 -2.75 -12.60 -1.86
CA MET A 52 -2.71 -11.22 -1.37
C MET A 52 -1.26 -10.73 -1.24
N PRO A 53 -0.85 -9.68 -1.96
CA PRO A 53 0.49 -9.14 -1.82
C PRO A 53 0.69 -8.53 -0.42
N GLY A 54 1.89 -8.73 0.11
CA GLY A 54 2.42 -8.07 1.30
C GLY A 54 2.89 -6.64 1.00
N VAL A 55 3.10 -5.86 2.05
CA VAL A 55 3.46 -4.42 1.95
C VAL A 55 4.80 -4.21 1.25
N PHE A 56 5.71 -5.18 1.34
CA PHE A 56 7.05 -5.10 0.76
C PHE A 56 7.22 -5.90 -0.54
N ASP A 57 6.15 -6.55 -1.03
CA ASP A 57 6.20 -7.26 -2.30
C ASP A 57 6.21 -6.28 -3.48
N ASN A 58 5.64 -5.09 -3.29
CA ASN A 58 5.81 -3.97 -4.21
C ASN A 58 6.89 -3.01 -3.70
N PHE A 59 7.97 -2.90 -4.48
CA PHE A 59 9.08 -1.99 -4.22
C PHE A 59 8.65 -0.53 -4.00
N PHE A 60 7.70 -0.02 -4.80
CA PHE A 60 7.18 1.35 -4.66
C PHE A 60 6.37 1.54 -3.38
N VAL A 61 5.52 0.58 -3.01
CA VAL A 61 4.74 0.65 -1.75
C VAL A 61 5.69 0.77 -0.57
N GLY A 62 6.68 -0.12 -0.48
CA GLY A 62 7.69 -0.10 0.57
C GLY A 62 8.53 1.18 0.57
N LEU A 63 9.04 1.59 -0.59
CA LEU A 63 9.87 2.79 -0.73
C LEU A 63 9.13 4.05 -0.29
N LEU A 64 7.90 4.24 -0.77
CA LEU A 64 7.06 5.39 -0.43
C LEU A 64 6.71 5.42 1.05
N LEU A 65 6.44 4.26 1.65
CA LEU A 65 6.17 4.15 3.08
C LEU A 65 7.40 4.58 3.91
N VAL A 66 8.58 4.04 3.60
CA VAL A 66 9.81 4.35 4.33
C VAL A 66 10.21 5.81 4.18
N MET A 67 10.15 6.35 2.95
CA MET A 67 10.41 7.77 2.70
C MET A 67 9.38 8.66 3.39
N GLY A 68 8.10 8.28 3.35
CA GLY A 68 7.01 9.00 4.00
C GLY A 68 7.19 9.08 5.51
N ILE A 69 7.49 7.96 6.17
CA ILE A 69 7.78 7.89 7.60
C ILE A 69 8.99 8.76 7.94
N THR A 70 10.07 8.66 7.16
CA THR A 70 11.31 9.43 7.41
C THR A 70 11.05 10.94 7.34
N LEU A 71 10.32 11.41 6.32
CA LEU A 71 9.97 12.82 6.16
C LEU A 71 8.97 13.30 7.21
N PHE A 72 8.01 12.45 7.57
CA PHE A 72 7.04 12.74 8.62
C PHE A 72 7.75 12.95 9.96
N VAL A 73 8.62 12.03 10.37
CA VAL A 73 9.39 12.10 11.62
C VAL A 73 10.31 13.32 11.62
N PHE A 74 11.07 13.54 10.53
CA PHE A 74 11.93 14.71 10.41
C PHE A 74 11.14 16.03 10.46
N GLY A 75 10.00 16.07 9.77
CA GLY A 75 9.08 17.21 9.80
C GLY A 75 8.54 17.47 11.20
N LEU A 76 8.13 16.43 11.91
CA LEU A 76 7.62 16.49 13.28
C LEU A 76 8.68 17.06 14.24
N PHE A 77 9.89 16.51 14.23
CA PHE A 77 11.00 17.01 15.06
C PHE A 77 11.28 18.48 14.79
N LYS A 78 11.37 18.87 13.51
CA LYS A 78 11.66 20.26 13.14
C LYS A 78 10.55 21.24 13.50
N VAL A 79 9.29 20.79 13.53
CA VAL A 79 8.15 21.60 13.98
C VAL A 79 8.17 21.77 15.49
N ILE A 80 8.39 20.69 16.25
CA ILE A 80 8.44 20.71 17.71
C ILE A 80 9.61 21.57 18.20
N THR A 81 10.81 21.40 17.64
CA THR A 81 12.00 22.16 18.06
C THR A 81 11.91 23.65 17.74
N LYS A 82 11.15 24.05 16.71
CA LYS A 82 10.89 25.48 16.40
C LYS A 82 9.78 26.11 17.22
N ALA A 83 8.95 25.29 17.88
CA ALA A 83 7.84 25.75 18.71
C ALA A 83 8.26 26.02 20.17
N LYS A 84 9.43 25.51 20.57
CA LYS A 84 10.14 25.93 21.79
C LYS A 84 11.03 27.13 21.49
#